data_AF-A0A7C6CX74-F1
#
_entry.id   AF-A0A7C6CX74-F1
#
_cell.length_a   1.000
_cell.length_b   1.000
_cell.length_c   1.000
_cell.angle_alpha   90.00
_cell.angle_beta   90.00
_cell.angle_gamma   90.00
#
_symmetry.space_group_name_H-M   'P 1'
#
loop_
_entity.id
_entity.type
_entity.pdbx_description
1 polymer ?
#
loop_
_entity_poly.entity_id
_entity_poly.type
_entity_poly.pdbx_seq_one_letter_code
_entity_poly.pdbx_strand_id
1 'polypeptide(L)'
;MLLTVNHRVQSFEDVVQRLQATSALALVKVTCGHDRSFMACFAVQAYSGDRSLLEDLADFANLTVEELEELAENRDGPMGEEVETLASCFERKWQRKLLAYLKPPRRQVIFKLMEEGRILVLKEFPYENSFAADLDFLWRLGLVERTDRGGELYCYELAAEQGITHRR
;
A
#
# COMPACT_ATOMS: atom_id res chain seq x y z
N MET A 1 -17.64 35.44 -28.09
CA MET A 1 -17.04 34.10 -28.23
C MET A 1 -17.07 33.48 -26.84
N LEU A 2 -18.00 32.55 -26.61
CA LEU A 2 -18.27 31.95 -25.29
C LEU A 2 -17.17 30.92 -24.98
N LEU A 3 -16.35 31.19 -23.97
CA LEU A 3 -15.58 30.16 -23.30
C LEU A 3 -16.50 29.58 -22.22
N THR A 4 -17.07 28.42 -22.51
CA THR A 4 -17.71 27.55 -21.51
C THR A 4 -16.64 27.09 -20.52
N VAL A 5 -16.49 27.84 -19.43
CA VAL A 5 -15.84 27.35 -18.22
C VAL A 5 -16.75 26.28 -17.66
N ASN A 6 -16.32 25.03 -17.76
CA ASN A 6 -16.98 23.86 -17.19
C ASN A 6 -16.90 23.96 -15.66
N HIS A 7 -17.85 24.69 -15.08
CA HIS A 7 -18.06 24.78 -13.64
C HIS A 7 -18.64 23.46 -13.12
N ARG A 8 -17.79 22.49 -12.76
CA ARG A 8 -18.12 21.63 -11.62
C ARG A 8 -17.87 22.48 -10.37
N VAL A 9 -18.88 23.25 -9.97
CA VAL A 9 -18.87 23.93 -8.67
C VAL A 9 -18.90 22.84 -7.60
N GLN A 10 -17.74 22.52 -7.03
CA GLN A 10 -17.68 21.87 -5.72
C GLN A 10 -18.39 22.81 -4.75
N SER A 11 -19.34 22.31 -3.97
CA SER A 11 -20.04 23.18 -3.02
C SER A 11 -19.04 23.70 -1.98
N PHE A 12 -19.26 24.89 -1.44
CA PHE A 12 -18.37 25.45 -0.41
C PHE A 12 -18.24 24.51 0.80
N GLU A 13 -19.32 23.77 1.13
CA GLU A 13 -19.32 22.74 2.15
C GLU A 13 -18.39 21.58 1.79
N ASP A 14 -18.40 21.10 0.54
CA ASP A 14 -17.46 20.08 0.06
C ASP A 14 -16.01 20.55 0.19
N VAL A 15 -15.72 21.81 -0.18
CA VAL A 15 -14.37 22.38 -0.10
C VAL A 15 -13.89 22.46 1.34
N VAL A 16 -14.75 22.90 2.28
CA VAL A 16 -14.43 22.99 3.70
C VAL A 16 -14.22 21.60 4.32
N GLN A 17 -15.08 20.63 3.98
CA GLN A 17 -14.95 19.26 4.46
C GLN A 17 -13.66 18.60 3.94
N ARG A 18 -13.33 18.77 2.66
CA ARG A 18 -12.07 18.26 2.09
C ARG A 18 -10.87 18.91 2.77
N LEU A 19 -10.85 20.23 2.94
CA LEU A 19 -9.75 20.92 3.64
C LEU A 19 -9.56 20.43 5.08
N GLN A 20 -10.65 20.18 5.82
CA GLN A 20 -10.59 19.60 7.17
C GLN A 20 -10.05 18.17 7.14
N ALA A 21 -10.50 17.35 6.19
CA ALA A 21 -10.01 15.98 6.01
C ALA A 21 -8.52 15.96 5.64
N THR A 22 -8.07 16.76 4.68
CA THR A 22 -6.66 16.89 4.29
C THR A 22 -5.79 17.32 5.47
N SER A 23 -6.27 18.28 6.28
CA SER A 23 -5.57 18.74 7.49
C SER A 23 -5.45 17.64 8.54
N ALA A 24 -6.51 16.84 8.72
CA ALA A 24 -6.49 15.69 9.63
C ALA A 24 -5.53 14.60 9.16
N LEU A 25 -5.54 14.26 7.87
CA LEU A 25 -4.62 13.28 7.27
C LEU A 25 -3.16 13.73 7.39
N ALA A 26 -2.88 15.01 7.13
CA ALA A 26 -1.55 15.58 7.33
C ALA A 26 -1.09 15.48 8.79
N LEU A 27 -1.98 15.76 9.76
CA LEU A 27 -1.70 15.62 11.17
C LEU A 27 -1.40 14.15 11.56
N VAL A 28 -2.18 13.20 11.04
CA VAL A 28 -1.93 11.76 11.23
C VAL A 28 -0.56 11.37 10.65
N LYS A 29 -0.21 11.86 9.46
CA LYS A 29 1.09 11.61 8.81
C LYS A 29 2.26 12.11 9.66
N VAL A 30 2.13 13.29 10.26
CA VAL A 30 3.16 13.90 11.12
C VAL A 30 3.27 13.17 12.46
N THR A 31 2.14 12.76 13.06
CA THR A 31 2.10 12.15 14.41
C THR A 31 2.46 10.68 14.43
N CYS A 32 2.01 9.90 13.45
CA CYS A 32 2.25 8.46 13.36
C CYS A 32 3.50 8.12 12.52
N GLY A 33 4.15 9.13 11.95
CA GLY A 33 5.33 8.98 11.11
C GLY A 33 5.01 8.43 9.71
N HIS A 34 6.05 8.16 8.94
CA HIS A 34 5.97 7.73 7.54
C HIS A 34 5.82 6.20 7.37
N ASP A 35 5.19 5.52 8.33
CA ASP A 35 4.97 4.07 8.24
C ASP A 35 3.90 3.77 7.17
N ARG A 36 4.37 3.29 6.02
CA ARG A 36 3.56 2.94 4.84
C ARG A 36 2.46 1.92 5.17
N SER A 37 2.78 0.91 5.97
CA SER A 37 1.81 -0.14 6.31
C SER A 37 0.70 0.39 7.20
N PHE A 38 1.03 1.30 8.13
CA PHE A 38 0.04 2.01 8.91
C PHE A 38 -0.85 2.89 8.02
N MET A 39 -0.27 3.69 7.12
CA MET A 39 -1.05 4.61 6.27
C MET A 39 -2.04 3.86 5.37
N ALA A 40 -1.60 2.77 4.74
CA ALA A 40 -2.46 1.92 3.93
C ALA A 40 -3.58 1.29 4.77
N CYS A 41 -3.26 0.73 5.95
CA CYS A 41 -4.28 0.20 6.87
C CYS A 41 -5.30 1.27 7.26
N PHE A 42 -4.83 2.46 7.62
CA PHE A 42 -5.69 3.57 8.02
C PHE A 42 -6.61 4.00 6.88
N ALA A 43 -6.06 4.16 5.67
CA ALA A 43 -6.84 4.56 4.49
C ALA A 43 -7.96 3.56 4.19
N VAL A 44 -7.65 2.26 4.19
CA VAL A 44 -8.65 1.19 3.98
C VAL A 44 -9.73 1.21 5.08
N GLN A 45 -9.34 1.46 6.33
CA GLN A 45 -10.30 1.49 7.45
C GLN A 45 -11.17 2.74 7.46
N ALA A 46 -10.60 3.89 7.07
CA ALA A 46 -11.29 5.18 6.99
C ALA A 46 -12.21 5.27 5.78
N TYR A 47 -11.92 4.52 4.71
CA TYR A 47 -12.81 4.43 3.57
C TYR A 47 -14.12 3.75 3.95
N SER A 48 -15.22 4.50 3.84
CA SER A 48 -16.57 4.08 4.20
C SER A 48 -17.43 3.70 2.97
N GLY A 49 -16.83 3.70 1.77
CA GLY A 49 -17.56 3.59 0.50
C GLY A 49 -17.97 4.95 -0.09
N ASP A 50 -17.72 6.05 0.62
CA ASP A 50 -17.92 7.40 0.07
C ASP A 50 -16.75 7.82 -0.83
N ARG A 51 -17.07 8.14 -2.09
CA ARG A 51 -16.11 8.59 -3.10
C ARG A 51 -15.54 9.98 -2.83
N SER A 52 -16.17 10.78 -1.98
CA SER A 52 -15.74 12.17 -1.71
C SER A 52 -14.30 12.27 -1.14
N LEU A 53 -13.86 11.26 -0.38
CA LEU A 53 -12.56 11.20 0.28
C LEU A 53 -11.60 10.17 -0.33
N LEU A 54 -12.04 9.44 -1.37
CA LEU A 54 -11.31 8.31 -1.90
C LEU A 54 -9.94 8.70 -2.47
N GLU A 55 -9.88 9.79 -3.24
CA GLU A 55 -8.63 10.35 -3.78
C GLU A 55 -7.67 10.77 -2.65
N ASP A 56 -8.19 11.49 -1.65
CA ASP A 56 -7.39 11.99 -0.51
C ASP A 56 -6.80 10.84 0.33
N LEU A 57 -7.57 9.75 0.51
CA LEU A 57 -7.12 8.54 1.21
C LEU A 57 -6.09 7.74 0.40
N ALA A 58 -6.25 7.66 -0.93
CA ALA A 58 -5.31 6.98 -1.81
C ALA A 58 -3.96 7.72 -1.82
N ASP A 59 -3.99 9.05 -1.96
CA ASP A 59 -2.80 9.91 -1.89
C ASP A 59 -2.11 9.81 -0.51
N PHE A 60 -2.90 9.78 0.57
CA PHE A 60 -2.37 9.59 1.93
C PHE A 60 -1.61 8.27 2.07
N ALA A 61 -2.13 7.18 1.50
CA ALA A 61 -1.52 5.86 1.51
C ALA A 61 -0.46 5.63 0.43
N ASN A 62 -0.22 6.60 -0.46
CA ASN A 62 0.64 6.46 -1.64
C ASN A 62 0.23 5.28 -2.54
N LEU A 63 -1.09 5.14 -2.75
CA LEU A 63 -1.72 4.13 -3.61
C LEU A 63 -2.49 4.82 -4.74
N THR A 64 -2.81 4.09 -5.81
CA THR A 64 -3.84 4.55 -6.74
C THR A 64 -5.23 4.36 -6.14
N VAL A 65 -6.23 5.02 -6.72
CA VAL A 65 -7.63 4.87 -6.30
C VAL A 65 -8.07 3.41 -6.46
N GLU A 66 -7.75 2.77 -7.58
CA GLU A 66 -8.11 1.38 -7.88
C GLU A 66 -7.45 0.41 -6.89
N GLU A 67 -6.22 0.69 -6.49
CA GLU A 67 -5.50 -0.11 -5.51
C GLU A 67 -6.11 -0.01 -4.11
N LEU A 68 -6.55 1.18 -3.70
CA LEU A 68 -7.24 1.39 -2.43
C LEU A 68 -8.62 0.73 -2.44
N GLU A 69 -9.39 0.88 -3.53
CA GLU A 69 -10.68 0.20 -3.72
C GLU A 69 -10.51 -1.32 -3.65
N GLU A 70 -9.51 -1.88 -4.33
CA GLU A 70 -9.22 -3.32 -4.27
C GLU A 70 -8.97 -3.82 -2.84
N LEU A 71 -8.16 -3.09 -2.06
CA LEU A 71 -7.90 -3.47 -0.67
C LEU A 71 -9.16 -3.38 0.18
N ALA A 72 -9.99 -2.36 -0.04
CA ALA A 72 -11.23 -2.18 0.70
C ALA A 72 -12.28 -3.26 0.39
N GLU A 73 -12.37 -3.71 -0.86
CA GLU A 73 -13.23 -4.83 -1.25
C GLU A 73 -12.87 -6.13 -0.51
N ASN A 74 -11.59 -6.31 -0.15
CA ASN A 74 -11.07 -7.46 0.56
C ASN A 74 -10.96 -7.25 2.07
N ARG A 75 -11.52 -6.16 2.62
CA ARG A 75 -11.42 -5.81 4.04
C ARG A 75 -11.91 -6.91 4.98
N ASP A 76 -12.94 -7.63 4.57
CA ASP A 76 -13.57 -8.73 5.33
C ASP A 76 -13.16 -10.12 4.78
N GLY A 77 -12.04 -10.18 4.06
CA GLY A 77 -11.51 -11.42 3.50
C GLY A 77 -11.19 -12.48 4.58
N PRO A 78 -11.29 -13.78 4.26
CA PRO A 78 -11.03 -14.83 5.23
C PRO A 78 -9.57 -14.83 5.70
N MET A 79 -9.36 -14.87 7.01
CA MET A 79 -8.05 -15.19 7.60
C MET A 79 -7.86 -16.71 7.59
N GLY A 80 -7.31 -17.23 6.50
CA GLY A 80 -6.93 -18.64 6.38
C GLY A 80 -5.53 -18.93 6.92
N GLU A 81 -5.18 -20.21 7.01
CA GLU A 81 -3.85 -20.72 7.40
C GLU A 81 -2.71 -20.07 6.60
N GLU A 82 -2.96 -19.76 5.33
CA GLU A 82 -2.06 -19.00 4.46
C GLU A 82 -1.68 -17.63 5.07
N VAL A 83 -2.69 -16.85 5.49
CA VAL A 83 -2.50 -15.50 6.04
C VAL A 83 -1.81 -15.58 7.40
N GLU A 84 -2.13 -16.59 8.22
CA GLU A 84 -1.47 -16.82 9.51
C GLU A 84 0.02 -17.14 9.34
N THR A 85 0.34 -18.00 8.37
CA THR A 85 1.73 -18.34 8.02
C THR A 85 2.51 -17.09 7.62
N LEU A 86 1.96 -16.29 6.70
CA LEU A 86 2.59 -15.04 6.28
C LEU A 86 2.70 -14.03 7.44
N ALA A 87 1.67 -13.92 8.28
CA ALA A 87 1.65 -12.98 9.39
C ALA A 87 2.75 -13.26 10.43
N SER A 88 3.19 -14.51 10.56
CA SER A 88 4.30 -14.89 11.44
C SER A 88 5.63 -14.23 11.04
N CYS A 89 5.79 -13.86 9.76
CA CYS A 89 7.01 -13.27 9.24
C CYS A 89 7.11 -11.76 9.52
N PHE A 90 6.00 -11.09 9.85
CA PHE A 90 6.00 -9.65 10.08
C PHE A 90 5.93 -9.35 11.58
N GLU A 91 6.73 -8.43 12.08
CA GLU A 91 6.63 -7.99 13.49
C GLU A 91 5.51 -6.97 13.70
N ARG A 92 5.29 -6.08 12.71
CA ARG A 92 4.38 -4.96 12.88
C ARG A 92 2.93 -5.40 12.72
N LYS A 93 2.09 -4.99 13.68
CA LYS A 93 0.65 -5.24 13.67
C LYS A 93 -0.03 -4.82 12.35
N TRP A 94 0.39 -3.70 11.76
CA TRP A 94 -0.22 -3.17 10.53
C TRP A 94 0.14 -3.99 9.30
N GLN A 95 1.38 -4.46 9.19
CA GLN A 95 1.78 -5.38 8.12
C GLN A 95 0.94 -6.66 8.16
N ARG A 96 0.78 -7.26 9.35
CA ARG A 96 -0.07 -8.45 9.54
C ARG A 96 -1.53 -8.22 9.14
N LYS A 97 -2.08 -7.04 9.42
CA LYS A 97 -3.45 -6.68 9.02
C LYS A 97 -3.58 -6.53 7.51
N LEU A 98 -2.61 -5.91 6.84
CA LEU A 98 -2.65 -5.72 5.39
C LEU A 98 -2.69 -7.05 4.63
N LEU A 99 -2.05 -8.10 5.13
CA LEU A 99 -2.06 -9.42 4.49
C LEU A 99 -3.49 -9.94 4.24
N ALA A 100 -4.42 -9.66 5.14
CA ALA A 100 -5.82 -10.07 4.99
C ALA A 100 -6.52 -9.34 3.84
N TYR A 101 -6.09 -8.10 3.52
CA TYR A 101 -6.66 -7.27 2.46
C TYR A 101 -6.07 -7.59 1.07
N LEU A 102 -4.98 -8.35 1.01
CA LEU A 102 -4.35 -8.72 -0.26
C LEU A 102 -5.15 -9.82 -0.96
N LYS A 103 -5.29 -9.70 -2.29
CA LYS A 103 -5.72 -10.81 -3.15
C LYS A 103 -4.68 -11.95 -3.16
N PRO A 104 -5.10 -13.21 -3.42
CA PRO A 104 -4.20 -14.37 -3.42
C PRO A 104 -2.92 -14.23 -4.28
N PRO A 105 -2.94 -13.67 -5.50
CA PRO A 105 -1.72 -13.53 -6.30
C PRO A 105 -0.63 -12.71 -5.59
N ARG A 106 -1.00 -11.64 -4.89
CA ARG A 106 -0.06 -10.78 -4.15
C ARG A 106 0.50 -11.48 -2.91
N ARG A 107 -0.27 -12.36 -2.27
CA ARG A 107 0.23 -13.22 -1.18
C ARG A 107 1.25 -14.23 -1.67
N GLN A 108 1.03 -14.81 -2.86
CA GLN A 108 1.98 -15.73 -3.49
C GLN A 108 3.33 -15.06 -3.79
N VAL A 109 3.34 -13.77 -4.17
CA VAL A 109 4.58 -13.00 -4.31
C VAL A 109 5.35 -12.92 -2.98
N ILE A 110 4.64 -12.73 -1.86
CA ILE A 110 5.26 -12.70 -0.53
C ILE A 110 5.84 -14.07 -0.16
N PHE A 111 5.12 -15.17 -0.41
CA PHE A 111 5.66 -16.52 -0.22
C PHE A 111 6.94 -16.75 -1.03
N LYS A 112 6.94 -16.34 -2.30
CA LYS A 112 8.12 -16.47 -3.13
C LYS A 112 9.30 -15.67 -2.57
N LEU A 113 9.07 -14.47 -2.04
CA LEU A 113 10.09 -13.71 -1.33
C LEU A 113 10.57 -14.41 -0.05
N MET A 114 9.70 -15.10 0.69
CA MET A 114 10.10 -15.91 1.85
C MET A 114 10.99 -17.08 1.45
N GLU A 115 10.69 -17.75 0.33
CA GLU A 115 11.44 -18.91 -0.17
C GLU A 115 12.79 -18.51 -0.76
N GLU A 116 12.83 -17.44 -1.57
CA GLU A 116 14.03 -17.00 -2.29
C GLU A 116 14.89 -16.00 -1.48
N GLY A 117 14.34 -15.43 -0.40
CA GLY A 117 14.95 -14.40 0.44
C GLY A 117 14.98 -13.01 -0.21
N ARG A 118 15.31 -12.94 -1.50
CA ARG A 118 15.31 -11.70 -2.30
C ARG A 118 14.97 -11.96 -3.76
N ILE A 119 14.40 -10.96 -4.42
CA ILE A 119 14.11 -11.00 -5.85
C ILE A 119 14.72 -9.79 -6.55
N LEU A 120 15.36 -10.04 -7.71
CA LEU A 120 15.91 -9.00 -8.57
C LEU A 120 14.99 -8.75 -9.77
N VAL A 121 14.71 -7.49 -10.06
CA VAL A 121 13.84 -7.06 -11.17
C VAL A 121 14.51 -5.94 -11.96
N LEU A 122 14.43 -6.01 -13.29
CA LEU A 122 14.93 -4.96 -14.20
C LEU A 122 14.06 -3.70 -14.13
N LYS A 123 14.70 -2.52 -14.14
CA LYS A 123 14.00 -1.23 -14.06
C LYS A 123 13.26 -0.83 -15.34
N GLU A 124 13.68 -1.32 -16.51
CA GLU A 124 13.18 -0.85 -17.81
C GLU A 124 11.82 -1.48 -18.21
N PHE A 125 11.40 -2.58 -17.58
CA PHE A 125 10.18 -3.31 -17.97
C PHE A 125 9.23 -3.66 -16.79
N PRO A 126 8.92 -2.74 -15.85
CA PRO A 126 8.09 -3.09 -14.70
C PRO A 126 6.62 -3.33 -15.08
N TYR A 127 6.10 -2.69 -16.14
CA TYR A 127 4.68 -2.75 -16.51
C TYR A 127 4.28 -3.93 -17.38
N GLU A 128 5.23 -4.55 -18.11
CA GLU A 128 4.98 -5.77 -18.88
C GLU A 128 5.08 -7.03 -18.02
N ASN A 129 5.62 -6.89 -16.80
CA ASN A 129 5.80 -7.97 -15.85
C ASN A 129 4.86 -7.79 -14.66
N SER A 130 3.72 -8.48 -14.68
CA SER A 130 2.73 -8.49 -13.58
C SER A 130 3.38 -8.69 -12.21
N PHE A 131 4.45 -9.48 -12.14
CA PHE A 131 5.18 -9.74 -10.91
C PHE A 131 5.95 -8.51 -10.38
N ALA A 132 6.51 -7.70 -11.27
CA ALA A 132 7.20 -6.47 -10.90
C ALA A 132 6.22 -5.40 -10.39
N ALA A 133 5.04 -5.32 -11.01
CA ALA A 133 3.95 -4.45 -10.55
C ALA A 133 3.46 -4.84 -9.15
N ASP A 134 3.29 -6.14 -8.88
CA ASP A 134 2.91 -6.64 -7.56
C ASP A 134 4.00 -6.35 -6.50
N LEU A 135 5.29 -6.49 -6.85
CA LEU A 135 6.39 -6.13 -5.95
C LEU A 135 6.43 -4.62 -5.63
N ASP A 136 6.21 -3.75 -6.63
CA ASP A 136 6.16 -2.31 -6.40
C ASP A 136 4.96 -1.92 -5.53
N PHE A 137 3.80 -2.54 -5.77
CA PHE A 137 2.63 -2.37 -4.93
C PHE A 137 2.89 -2.79 -3.48
N LEU A 138 3.45 -3.98 -3.25
CA LEU A 138 3.80 -4.48 -1.92
C LEU A 138 4.87 -3.62 -1.23
N TRP A 139 5.79 -3.03 -2.00
CA TRP A 139 6.73 -2.03 -1.50
C TRP A 139 6.00 -0.75 -1.06
N ARG A 140 5.06 -0.23 -1.84
CA ARG A 140 4.24 0.95 -1.45
C ARG A 140 3.42 0.69 -0.19
N LEU A 141 3.00 -0.55 0.05
CA LEU A 141 2.36 -0.99 1.30
C LEU A 141 3.31 -1.16 2.50
N GLY A 142 4.63 -1.10 2.29
CA GLY A 142 5.62 -1.36 3.34
C GLY A 142 5.68 -2.83 3.79
N LEU A 143 5.22 -3.76 2.96
CA LEU A 143 5.37 -5.21 3.17
C LEU A 143 6.70 -5.75 2.60
N VAL A 144 7.29 -5.00 1.67
CA VAL A 144 8.55 -5.33 0.99
C VAL A 144 9.45 -4.10 1.01
N GLU A 145 10.74 -4.31 1.20
CA GLU A 145 11.77 -3.29 1.02
C GLU A 145 12.37 -3.36 -0.38
N ARG A 146 12.76 -2.19 -0.90
CA ARG A 146 13.34 -2.06 -2.24
C ARG A 146 14.66 -1.31 -2.17
N THR A 147 15.71 -1.95 -2.65
CA THR A 147 17.05 -1.34 -2.77
C THR A 147 17.44 -1.19 -4.24
N ASP A 148 18.00 -0.04 -4.60
CA ASP A 148 18.58 0.18 -5.93
C ASP A 148 19.96 -0.51 -6.03
N ARG A 149 20.08 -1.50 -6.92
CA ARG A 149 21.32 -2.25 -7.15
C ARG A 149 21.96 -1.82 -8.48
N GLY A 150 22.28 -0.53 -8.56
CA GLY A 150 23.07 0.05 -9.65
C GLY A 150 22.31 0.10 -10.96
N GLY A 151 21.76 1.27 -11.29
CA GLY A 151 21.29 1.65 -12.63
C GLY A 151 20.09 0.87 -13.18
N GLU A 152 20.19 -0.44 -13.25
CA GLU A 152 19.38 -1.35 -14.07
C GLU A 152 18.49 -2.29 -13.24
N LEU A 153 18.78 -2.49 -11.95
CA LEU A 153 18.07 -3.46 -11.10
C LEU A 153 17.48 -2.86 -9.83
N TYR A 154 16.29 -3.32 -9.48
CA TYR A 154 15.73 -3.27 -8.13
C TYR A 154 15.90 -4.62 -7.44
N CYS A 155 16.28 -4.58 -6.17
CA CYS A 155 16.30 -5.73 -5.28
C CYS A 155 15.17 -5.59 -4.26
N TYR A 156 14.29 -6.58 -4.20
CA TYR A 156 13.17 -6.64 -3.29
C TYR A 156 13.40 -7.72 -2.22
N GLU A 157 13.15 -7.38 -0.97
CA GLU A 157 13.30 -8.24 0.22
C GLU A 157 12.09 -8.02 1.13
N LEU A 158 11.70 -8.99 1.95
CA LEU A 158 10.60 -8.78 2.89
C LEU A 158 10.91 -7.62 3.84
N ALA A 159 9.90 -6.83 4.18
CA ALA A 159 10.05 -5.73 5.14
C ALA A 159 10.17 -6.20 6.60
N ALA A 160 10.70 -7.41 6.79
CA ALA A 160 10.88 -8.05 8.06
C ALA A 160 12.26 -8.72 8.12
N GLU A 161 13.25 -7.95 8.55
CA GLU A 161 14.47 -8.46 9.19
C GLU A 161 15.30 -7.27 9.74
N GLN A 162 15.20 -7.01 11.04
CA GLN A 162 16.36 -6.72 11.89
C GLN A 162 16.16 -7.48 13.21
N GLY A 163 16.06 -8.81 13.10
CA GLY A 163 15.59 -9.62 14.21
C GLY A 163 16.21 -10.99 14.38
N ILE A 164 16.97 -11.55 13.42
CA ILE A 164 17.73 -12.79 13.66
C ILE A 164 19.05 -12.75 12.90
N THR A 165 20.04 -12.04 13.47
CA THR A 165 21.43 -12.51 13.38
C THR A 165 21.48 -13.90 14.00
N HIS A 166 21.29 -14.94 13.19
CA HIS A 166 21.89 -16.22 13.51
C HIS A 166 23.40 -16.06 13.28
N ARG A 167 24.10 -15.78 14.38
CA ARG A 167 25.47 -16.24 14.55
C ARG A 167 25.53 -17.69 14.09
N ARG A 168 26.34 -17.97 13.08
CA ARG A 168 27.30 -19.07 13.07
C ARG A 168 28.34 -18.82 12.00
#